data_AF-A0A9E5VNR5-F1
#
_entry.id   AF-A0A9E5VNR5-F1
#
_cell.length_a   1.000
_cell.length_b   1.000
_cell.length_c   1.000
_cell.angle_alpha   90.00
_cell.angle_beta   90.00
_cell.angle_gamma   90.00
#
_symmetry.space_group_name_H-M   'P 1'
#
loop_
_entity.id
_entity.type
_entity.pdbx_description
1 polymer ?
#
loop_
_entity_poly.entity_id
_entity_poly.type
_entity_poly.pdbx_seq_one_letter_code
_entity_poly.pdbx_strand_id
1 'polypeptide(L)' 'FMDDGVIVEEGTPEVIFNNPTQERTRVFLKRILEE' A
#
# COMPACT_ATOMS: atom_id res chain seq x y z
N PHE A 1 0.75 5.81 -0.69
CA PHE A 1 0.69 5.01 -1.92
C PHE A 1 -0.17 5.73 -2.95
N MET A 2 0.35 5.90 -4.16
CA MET A 2 -0.37 6.48 -5.28
C MET A 2 -0.55 5.42 -6.38
N ASP A 3 -1.70 5.45 -7.03
CA ASP A 3 -2.06 4.56 -8.14
C ASP A 3 -2.97 5.34 -9.10
N ASP A 4 -2.84 5.12 -10.41
CA ASP A 4 -3.62 5.84 -11.45
C ASP A 4 -3.64 7.38 -11.30
N GLY A 5 -2.55 7.96 -10.78
CA GLY A 5 -2.45 9.41 -10.56
C GLY A 5 -3.28 9.94 -9.38
N VAL A 6 -3.84 9.06 -8.53
CA VAL A 6 -4.57 9.43 -7.32
C VAL A 6 -3.88 8.88 -6.06
N ILE A 7 -4.06 9.56 -4.93
CA ILE A 7 -3.64 9.04 -3.62
C ILE A 7 -4.65 7.96 -3.21
N VAL A 8 -4.21 6.70 -3.20
CA VAL A 8 -5.04 5.58 -2.75
C VAL A 8 -5.00 5.45 -1.24
N GLU A 9 -3.82 5.63 -0.64
CA GLU A 9 -3.64 5.52 0.81
C GLU A 9 -2.52 6.42 1.30
N GLU A 10 -2.73 7.11 2.41
CA GLU A 10 -1.76 8.00 3.06
C GLU A 10 -1.60 7.60 4.52
N GLY A 11 -0.37 7.58 5.01
CA GLY A 11 -0.06 7.16 6.38
C GLY A 11 1.45 7.07 6.62
N THR A 12 1.82 6.79 7.86
CA THR A 12 3.23 6.53 8.20
C THR A 12 3.69 5.22 7.54
N PRO A 13 5.00 5.06 7.29
CA PRO A 13 5.54 3.82 6.75
C PRO A 13 5.11 2.60 7.57
N GLU A 14 5.17 2.69 8.90
CA GLU A 14 4.76 1.62 9.82
C GLU A 14 3.34 1.12 9.53
N VAL A 15 2.38 2.05 9.36
CA VAL A 15 0.99 1.70 9.06
C VAL A 15 0.87 1.14 7.64
N ILE A 16 1.48 1.79 6.65
CA ILE A 16 1.36 1.38 5.24
C ILE A 16 1.95 -0.03 5.02
N PHE A 17 3.11 -0.34 5.60
CA PHE A 17 3.78 -1.61 5.38
C PHE A 17 3.24 -2.75 6.25
N ASN A 18 2.83 -2.47 7.49
CA ASN A 18 2.43 -3.53 8.43
C ASN A 18 0.91 -3.65 8.61
N ASN A 19 0.14 -2.59 8.41
CA ASN A 19 -1.31 -2.61 8.57
C ASN A 19 -2.05 -1.74 7.52
N PRO A 20 -1.85 -2.00 6.21
CA PRO A 20 -2.53 -1.26 5.14
C PRO A 20 -4.05 -1.50 5.18
N THR A 21 -4.80 -0.40 5.09
CA THR A 21 -6.27 -0.41 5.14
C THR A 21 -6.92 -0.63 3.79
N GLN A 22 -6.27 -0.23 2.69
CA GLN A 22 -6.82 -0.39 1.34
C GLN A 22 -6.41 -1.72 0.71
N GLU A 23 -7.37 -2.38 0.05
CA GLU A 23 -7.15 -3.65 -0.66
C GLU A 23 -6.11 -3.51 -1.78
N ARG A 24 -6.13 -2.40 -2.52
CA ARG A 24 -5.13 -2.12 -3.58
C ARG A 24 -3.72 -2.02 -3.00
N THR A 25 -3.54 -1.34 -1.87
CA THR A 25 -2.24 -1.25 -1.18
C THR A 25 -1.76 -2.63 -0.73
N ARG A 26 -2.65 -3.47 -0.17
CA ARG A 26 -2.33 -4.87 0.21
C ARG A 26 -1.83 -5.68 -0.98
N VAL A 27 -2.56 -5.65 -2.10
CA VAL A 27 -2.19 -6.39 -3.32
C VAL A 27 -0.85 -5.91 -3.88
N PHE A 28 -0.60 -4.60 -3.88
CA PHE A 28 0.67 -4.03 -4.31
C PHE A 28 1.83 -4.50 -3.42
N LEU A 29 1.70 -4.35 -2.11
CA LEU A 29 2.74 -4.75 -1.16
C LEU A 29 3.04 -6.24 -1.22
N LYS A 30 2.00 -7.08 -1.39
CA LYS A 30 2.17 -8.53 -1.57
C LYS A 30 3.06 -8.86 -2.76
N ARG A 31 2.85 -8.20 -3.91
CA ARG A 31 3.65 -8.44 -5.13
C ARG A 31 5.11 -7.99 -4.99
N ILE A 32 5.34 -6.91 -4.25
CA ILE A 32 6.67 -6.30 -4.12
C ILE A 32 7.51 -6.97 -3.03
N LEU A 33 6.88 -7.45 -1.94
CA LEU A 33 7.58 -8.01 -0.78
C LEU A 33 7.76 -9.55 -0.85
N GLU A 34 7.00 -10.23 -1.71
CA GLU A 34 7.13 -11.69 -1.93
C GLU A 34 8.05 -12.05 -3.12
N GLU A 35 8.67 -11.06 -3.78
CA GLU A 35 9.76 -11.21 -4.77
C GLU A 35 11.14 -10.90 -4.14
#